data_AF-A0A810DQY3-F1
#
_entry.id   AF-A0A810DQY3-F1
#
_cell.length_a   1.000
_cell.length_b   1.000
_cell.length_c   1.000
_cell.angle_alpha   90.00
_cell.angle_beta   90.00
_cell.angle_gamma   90.00
#
_symmetry.space_group_name_H-M   'P 1'
#
loop_
_entity.id
_entity.type
_entity.pdbx_description
1 polymer ?
#
loop_
_entity_poly.entity_id
_entity_poly.type
_entity_poly.pdbx_seq_one_letter_code
_entity_poly.pdbx_strand_id
1 'polypeptide(L)' 'MNAATARTSLKVDDYLDLLSLAVKVGDLKWQKEIKCRLQFIACRNCKSC' A
#
# COMPACT_ATOMS: atom_id res chain seq x y z
N MET A 1 12.10 -22.76 14.66
CA MET A 1 11.96 -21.29 14.56
C MET A 1 10.53 -21.00 14.16
N ASN A 2 9.67 -20.62 15.12
CA ASN A 2 8.30 -20.23 14.81
C ASN A 2 8.37 -18.88 14.09
N ALA A 3 8.40 -18.91 12.76
CA ALA A 3 8.29 -17.72 11.93
C ALA A 3 6.92 -17.13 12.20
N ALA A 4 6.85 -16.24 13.19
CA ALA A 4 5.76 -15.33 13.35
C ALA A 4 5.53 -14.71 11.97
N THR A 5 4.41 -15.03 11.36
CA THR A 5 3.76 -14.21 10.34
C THR A 5 3.41 -12.89 11.01
N ALA A 6 4.43 -12.12 11.37
CA ALA A 6 4.30 -10.76 11.82
C ALA A 6 3.66 -10.07 10.61
N ARG A 7 2.36 -9.79 10.73
CA ARG A 7 1.68 -8.87 9.81
C ARG A 7 2.50 -7.60 9.87
N THR A 8 3.37 -7.41 8.90
CA THR A 8 3.92 -6.11 8.58
C THR A 8 2.69 -5.27 8.25
N SER A 9 2.19 -4.56 9.26
CA SER A 9 1.12 -3.59 9.10
C SER A 9 1.75 -2.43 8.34
N LEU A 10 1.86 -2.60 7.02
CA LEU A 10 2.22 -1.50 6.14
C LEU A 10 1.17 -0.42 6.37
N LYS A 11 1.64 0.71 6.87
CA LYS A 11 0.84 1.91 7.05
C LYS A 11 0.63 2.56 5.70
N VAL A 12 -0.32 3.48 5.65
CA VAL A 12 -0.58 4.29 4.45
C VAL A 12 0.69 5.00 4.00
N ASP A 13 1.50 5.52 4.93
CA ASP A 13 2.78 6.18 4.64
C ASP A 13 3.77 5.26 3.89
N ASP A 14 3.88 3.99 4.29
CA ASP A 14 4.77 3.02 3.60
C ASP A 14 4.35 2.82 2.13
N TYR A 15 3.03 2.82 1.85
CA TYR A 15 2.53 2.74 0.47
C TYR A 15 2.81 4.02 -0.33
N LEU A 16 2.82 5.19 0.32
CA LEU A 16 3.17 6.45 -0.33
C LEU A 16 4.66 6.51 -0.70
N ASP A 17 5.54 5.99 0.17
CA ASP A 17 6.97 5.87 -0.12
C ASP A 17 7.23 4.91 -1.29
N LEU A 18 6.55 3.75 -1.30
CA LEU A 18 6.63 2.80 -2.42
C LEU A 18 6.10 3.41 -3.72
N LEU A 19 5.05 4.23 -3.66
CA LEU A 19 4.53 4.93 -4.84
C LEU A 19 5.54 5.95 -5.36
N SER A 20 6.15 6.72 -4.48
CA SER A 20 7.19 7.69 -4.82
C SER A 20 8.39 7.00 -5.49
N LEU A 21 8.81 5.85 -4.98
CA LEU A 21 9.84 5.03 -5.59
C LEU A 21 9.40 4.56 -7.00
N ALA A 22 8.22 3.95 -7.13
CA ALA A 22 7.71 3.47 -8.42
C ALA A 22 7.58 4.58 -9.48
N VAL A 23 7.29 5.81 -9.06
CA VAL A 23 7.32 7.00 -9.95
C VAL A 23 8.74 7.31 -10.40
N LYS A 24 9.71 7.33 -9.47
CA LYS A 24 11.12 7.59 -9.79
C LYS A 24 11.73 6.56 -10.74
N VAL A 25 11.36 5.28 -10.60
CA VAL A 25 11.85 4.21 -11.49
C VAL A 25 11.02 4.09 -12.78
N GLY A 26 9.91 4.82 -12.91
CA GLY A 26 9.04 4.78 -14.09
C GLY A 26 8.16 3.52 -14.19
N ASP A 27 7.95 2.79 -13.10
CA ASP A 27 7.15 1.55 -13.10
C ASP A 27 5.65 1.85 -13.02
N LEU A 28 5.02 1.99 -14.19
CA LEU A 28 3.59 2.31 -14.31
C LEU A 28 2.67 1.20 -13.80
N LYS A 29 3.08 -0.07 -13.92
CA LYS A 29 2.28 -1.21 -13.46
C LYS A 29 2.21 -1.18 -11.93
N TRP A 30 3.34 -0.92 -11.30
CA TRP A 30 3.43 -0.87 -9.85
C TRP A 30 2.77 0.37 -9.25
N GLN A 31 2.87 1.52 -9.91
CA GLN A 31 2.11 2.73 -9.55
C GLN A 31 0.59 2.47 -9.53
N LYS A 32 0.06 1.77 -10.53
CA LYS A 32 -1.37 1.46 -10.61
C LYS A 32 -1.82 0.54 -9.48
N GLU A 33 -1.04 -0.50 -9.18
CA GLU A 33 -1.35 -1.45 -8.10
C GLU A 33 -1.34 -0.76 -6.73
N ILE A 34 -0.33 0.06 -6.44
CA ILE A 34 -0.23 0.77 -5.15
C ILE A 34 -1.41 1.73 -4.97
N LYS A 35 -1.80 2.46 -6.02
CA LYS A 35 -2.99 3.32 -6.00
C LYS A 35 -4.27 2.53 -5.75
N CYS A 36 -4.47 1.39 -6.40
CA CYS A 36 -5.63 0.52 -6.14
C CYS A 36 -5.68 0.04 -4.68
N ARG A 37 -4.54 -0.37 -4.12
CA ARG A 37 -4.45 -0.81 -2.71
C ARG A 37 -4.73 0.34 -1.73
N LEU A 38 -4.19 1.52 -1.96
CA LEU A 38 -4.46 2.71 -1.17
C LEU A 38 -5.96 3.06 -1.18
N GLN A 39 -6.60 2.99 -2.35
CA GLN A 39 -8.03 3.27 -2.49
C GLN A 39 -8.89 2.22 -1.77
N PHE A 40 -8.48 0.95 -1.80
CA PHE A 40 -9.14 -0.12 -1.05
C PHE A 40 -9.00 0.06 0.47
N ILE A 41 -7.82 0.47 0.94
CA ILE A 41 -7.59 0.78 2.37
C ILE A 41 -8.46 1.98 2.78
N ALA A 42 -8.50 3.04 1.98
CA ALA A 42 -9.36 4.19 2.25
C ALA A 42 -10.85 3.80 2.30
N CYS A 43 -11.32 2.99 1.35
CA CYS A 43 -12.69 2.48 1.31
C CYS A 43 -13.01 1.59 2.52
N ARG A 44 -12.08 0.73 2.97
CA ARG A 44 -12.27 -0.07 4.20
C ARG A 44 -12.38 0.77 5.46
N ASN A 45 -11.73 1.92 5.52
CA ASN A 45 -11.84 2.86 6.63
C ASN A 45 -13.13 3.71 6.54
N CYS A 46 -13.80 3.72 5.39
CA CYS A 46 -15.10 4.38 5.19
C CYS A 46 -16.27 3.44 5.53
N LYS A 47 -16.28 2.87 6.75
CA LYS A 47 -17.42 2.13 7.32
C LYS A 47 -18.13 2.92 8.42
N SER A 48 -18.43 4.17 8.13
CA SER A 48 -19.32 5.01 8.93
C SER A 48 -20.20 5.84 7.99
N CYS A 49 -21.11 5.15 7.30
CA CYS A 49 -22.33 5.72 6.72
C CYS A 49 -23.47 4.79 7.12
#